data_AF-A0A4U5PGF3-F1
#
_entry.id   AF-A0A4U5PGF3-F1
#
_cell.length_a   1.000
_cell.length_b   1.000
_cell.length_c   1.000
_cell.angle_alpha   90.00
_cell.angle_beta   90.00
_cell.angle_gamma   90.00
#
_symmetry.space_group_name_H-M   'P 1'
#
loop_
_entity.id
_entity.type
_entity.pdbx_description
1 polymer ?
#
loop_
_entity_poly.entity_id
_entity_poly.type
_entity_poly.pdbx_seq_one_letter_code
_entity_poly.pdbx_strand_id
1 'polypeptide(L)'
;MANESIKAKPYIKFRRITTLPCITDLNETVPEGGQPSYTWPDLFAERPSTYTEEERALFSADVVPVFSFSSQTPFSEWFKKLSEEKTRFVVQTKLNELSSEEHARWVATIEEFIGYRCRLRLLRTDPLPPIEFWVNLASSDVLPFGTEHPGKLLPLEGSNLAKMDGKKFQEAVMEMLFGQRTMPEGFENEREFTIATNRFKIGDQVEVLNRANPSEVRPAIVKDIRCGRMYLVLKMIYMKANSADDSDDLQRTLGIYLNQDSPLIFPVGWAMQACYPINADASYREHCSQILEDTVIQVAPNYGANDSTPQNFVSADGFKHKGNWREGDALEVLDPIDKKFQSLCVAHVKRVCYNGYLELVFEKTSDTIPLHPSSPNLFPPGYAKTYGIKLETPKQKPGRKFDWDTYFKENVGLRLRPNASMFRADTVENLEERFKIGAKLEAADQVDARRPLCPATVKAHKGRLLLISFDGWSSEYDQLYHVESSELSPVGWSEMNGLYLHHPNISDKDSSRKRRGITPKRSRGAPKRHRGKRSGAS
;
A
#
# COMPACT_ATOMS: atom_id res chain seq x y z
N MET A 1 24.95 -3.55 -58.94
CA MET A 1 23.63 -2.90 -58.85
C MET A 1 22.62 -4.04 -58.76
N ALA A 2 21.88 -4.30 -57.69
CA ALA A 2 21.26 -3.39 -56.74
C ALA A 2 21.50 -3.80 -55.28
N ASN A 3 21.69 -2.77 -54.44
CA ASN A 3 21.59 -2.81 -52.98
C ASN A 3 20.10 -2.93 -52.61
N GLU A 4 19.68 -4.05 -52.02
CA GLU A 4 18.48 -4.03 -51.18
C GLU A 4 18.93 -3.92 -49.73
N SER A 5 18.96 -2.68 -49.25
CA SER A 5 19.10 -2.37 -47.84
C SER A 5 17.94 -2.99 -47.08
N ILE A 6 18.20 -4.02 -46.28
CA ILE A 6 17.29 -4.45 -45.22
C ILE A 6 17.25 -3.27 -44.23
N LYS A 7 16.23 -2.40 -44.40
CA LYS A 7 15.93 -1.35 -43.44
C LYS A 7 15.55 -2.04 -42.13
N ALA A 8 16.45 -1.99 -41.16
CA ALA A 8 16.13 -2.28 -39.77
C ALA A 8 14.89 -1.45 -39.39
N LYS A 9 13.76 -2.13 -39.15
CA LYS A 9 12.60 -1.47 -38.56
C LYS A 9 13.00 -1.04 -37.14
N PRO A 10 12.85 0.24 -36.77
CA PRO A 10 13.09 0.66 -35.40
C PRO A 10 12.02 0.01 -34.52
N TYR A 11 12.47 -0.67 -33.47
CA TYR A 11 11.78 -0.91 -32.20
C TYR A 11 10.28 -1.23 -32.28
N ILE A 12 9.94 -2.51 -32.09
CA ILE A 12 8.59 -2.91 -31.70
C ILE A 12 8.32 -2.26 -30.34
N LYS A 13 7.51 -1.20 -30.32
CA LYS A 13 6.89 -0.70 -29.09
C LYS A 13 6.02 -1.82 -28.54
N PHE A 14 6.47 -2.50 -27.49
CA PHE A 14 5.60 -3.39 -26.73
C PHE A 14 4.38 -2.58 -26.29
N ARG A 15 3.20 -2.95 -26.79
CA ARG A 15 1.93 -2.46 -26.24
C ARG A 15 1.88 -2.89 -24.78
N ARG A 16 1.34 -2.01 -23.93
CA ARG A 16 1.00 -2.27 -22.52
C ARG A 16 0.38 -3.66 -22.40
N ILE A 17 1.11 -4.59 -21.80
CA ILE A 17 0.57 -5.89 -21.40
C ILE A 17 -0.11 -5.64 -20.05
N THR A 18 -1.41 -5.40 -20.10
CA THR A 18 -2.28 -5.38 -18.93
C THR A 18 -3.50 -6.21 -19.26
N THR A 19 -3.41 -7.52 -19.05
CA THR A 19 -4.58 -8.37 -18.78
C THR A 19 -4.12 -9.60 -18.00
N LEU A 20 -4.26 -9.53 -16.67
CA LEU A 20 -4.29 -10.73 -15.84
C LEU A 20 -5.56 -11.52 -16.18
N PRO A 21 -5.52 -12.84 -16.34
CA PRO A 21 -6.71 -13.65 -16.67
C PRO A 21 -7.75 -13.75 -15.55
N CYS A 22 -7.55 -13.09 -14.40
CA CYS A 22 -8.30 -13.39 -13.18
C CYS A 22 -9.34 -12.33 -12.77
N ILE A 23 -9.63 -11.34 -13.60
CA ILE A 23 -10.50 -10.22 -13.18
C ILE A 23 -11.50 -9.88 -14.28
N THR A 24 -12.53 -10.70 -14.37
CA THR A 24 -13.82 -10.35 -14.95
C THR A 24 -14.83 -10.49 -13.83
N ASP A 25 -14.98 -9.43 -13.03
CA ASP A 25 -16.29 -8.89 -12.63
C ASP A 25 -16.17 -7.86 -11.47
N LEU A 26 -16.65 -6.65 -11.78
CA LEU A 26 -17.23 -5.60 -10.92
C LEU A 26 -16.34 -4.62 -10.11
N ASN A 27 -16.74 -3.34 -10.23
CA ASN A 27 -16.58 -2.12 -9.41
C ASN A 27 -15.22 -1.45 -9.14
N GLU A 28 -14.08 -2.03 -9.52
CA GLU A 28 -12.80 -1.28 -9.64
C GLU A 28 -12.14 -1.38 -11.02
N THR A 29 -12.82 -1.99 -12.00
CA THR A 29 -12.46 -1.81 -13.41
C THR A 29 -12.90 -0.41 -13.82
N VAL A 30 -11.94 0.41 -14.26
CA VAL A 30 -12.07 1.72 -14.96
C VAL A 30 -13.47 2.35 -14.82
N PRO A 31 -13.65 3.48 -14.11
CA PRO A 31 -14.95 4.17 -14.04
C PRO A 31 -15.58 4.20 -15.44
N GLU A 32 -16.87 3.89 -15.62
CA GLU A 32 -17.45 3.85 -16.98
C GLU A 32 -17.09 5.13 -17.78
N GLY A 33 -16.34 4.98 -18.89
CA GLY A 33 -15.81 6.10 -19.68
C GLY A 33 -14.52 6.77 -19.13
N GLY A 34 -13.89 6.18 -18.12
CA GLY A 34 -12.76 6.70 -17.36
C GLY A 34 -11.38 6.35 -17.95
N GLN A 35 -10.36 7.07 -17.46
CA GLN A 35 -8.96 6.86 -17.84
C GLN A 35 -8.44 5.50 -17.31
N PRO A 36 -7.57 4.78 -18.02
CA PRO A 36 -6.95 3.56 -17.50
C PRO A 36 -6.10 3.84 -16.25
N SER A 37 -5.90 2.83 -15.41
CA SER A 37 -5.06 2.89 -14.20
C SER A 37 -3.67 3.48 -14.47
N TYR A 38 -3.11 4.22 -13.50
CA TYR A 38 -1.75 4.76 -13.60
C TYR A 38 -0.70 3.64 -13.62
N THR A 39 0.38 3.83 -14.39
CA THR A 39 1.35 2.78 -14.73
C THR A 39 2.80 3.14 -14.41
N TRP A 40 3.03 4.17 -13.59
CA TRP A 40 4.36 4.66 -13.22
C TRP A 40 5.35 4.81 -14.41
N PRO A 41 4.96 5.51 -15.49
CA PRO A 41 5.74 5.55 -16.73
C PRO A 41 7.17 6.05 -16.53
N ASP A 42 7.40 6.99 -15.62
CA ASP A 42 8.73 7.54 -15.34
C ASP A 42 9.65 6.52 -14.63
N LEU A 43 9.12 5.64 -13.78
CA LEU A 43 9.92 4.62 -13.09
C LEU A 43 10.36 3.49 -14.03
N PHE A 44 9.55 3.20 -15.04
CA PHE A 44 9.79 2.10 -15.97
C PHE A 44 10.27 2.56 -17.36
N ALA A 45 10.60 3.85 -17.49
CA ALA A 45 11.15 4.39 -18.73
C ALA A 45 12.51 3.77 -19.06
N GLU A 46 12.86 3.75 -20.34
CA GLU A 46 14.15 3.24 -20.81
C GLU A 46 15.31 3.99 -20.15
N ARG A 47 16.15 3.26 -19.41
CA ARG A 47 17.42 3.78 -18.88
C ARG A 47 18.49 3.68 -19.97
N PRO A 48 19.29 4.73 -20.24
CA PRO A 48 20.30 4.71 -21.30
C PRO A 48 21.37 3.62 -21.06
N SER A 49 21.91 3.05 -22.15
CA SER A 49 22.76 1.85 -22.17
C SER A 49 24.19 2.01 -21.63
N THR A 50 24.57 3.18 -21.12
CA THR A 50 25.91 3.45 -20.57
C THR A 50 25.87 3.33 -19.04
N TYR A 51 25.99 2.11 -18.53
CA TYR A 51 25.73 1.77 -17.13
C TYR A 51 26.82 2.17 -16.12
N THR A 52 26.39 2.69 -14.97
CA THR A 52 27.15 2.88 -13.71
C THR A 52 26.98 1.68 -12.75
N GLU A 53 27.76 1.59 -11.66
CA GLU A 53 27.62 0.53 -10.63
C GLU A 53 26.26 0.54 -9.93
N GLU A 54 25.66 1.71 -9.73
CA GLU A 54 24.33 1.88 -9.14
C GLU A 54 23.22 1.34 -10.05
N GLU A 55 23.39 1.41 -11.37
CA GLU A 55 22.44 0.87 -12.36
C GLU A 55 22.58 -0.65 -12.59
N ARG A 56 23.53 -1.31 -11.91
CA ARG A 56 23.63 -2.78 -11.79
C ARG A 56 22.94 -3.32 -10.54
N ALA A 57 22.38 -2.45 -9.70
CA ALA A 57 21.67 -2.87 -8.50
C ALA A 57 20.44 -3.71 -8.87
N LEU A 58 20.25 -4.82 -8.16
CA LEU A 58 19.09 -5.69 -8.35
C LEU A 58 17.78 -5.02 -7.89
N PHE A 59 17.86 -4.07 -6.96
CA PHE A 59 16.72 -3.35 -6.41
C PHE A 59 16.91 -1.85 -6.60
N SER A 60 15.91 -1.17 -7.17
CA SER A 60 15.95 0.28 -7.32
C SER A 60 15.83 1.00 -5.97
N ALA A 61 16.66 2.03 -5.78
CA ALA A 61 16.60 2.91 -4.61
C ALA A 61 15.50 3.99 -4.71
N ASP A 62 14.80 4.06 -5.84
CA ASP A 62 13.74 5.06 -6.10
C ASP A 62 12.40 4.67 -5.48
N VAL A 63 12.25 3.42 -5.02
CA VAL A 63 11.01 2.87 -4.46
C VAL A 63 11.25 2.26 -3.10
N VAL A 64 10.20 2.22 -2.28
CA VAL A 64 10.24 1.49 -1.02
C VAL A 64 10.30 -0.02 -1.31
N PRO A 65 11.29 -0.76 -0.80
CA PRO A 65 11.39 -2.21 -1.03
C PRO A 65 10.18 -2.98 -0.51
N VAL A 66 9.82 -4.09 -1.17
CA VAL A 66 8.65 -4.91 -0.82
C VAL A 66 8.72 -5.41 0.64
N PHE A 67 9.90 -5.80 1.11
CA PHE A 67 10.11 -6.29 2.47
C PHE A 67 9.99 -5.20 3.55
N SER A 68 9.86 -3.94 3.16
CA SER A 68 9.69 -2.83 4.10
C SER A 68 8.27 -2.72 4.65
N PHE A 69 7.29 -3.30 3.96
CA PHE A 69 5.87 -3.26 4.33
C PHE A 69 5.53 -4.36 5.35
N SER A 70 4.24 -4.49 5.69
CA SER A 70 3.74 -5.49 6.65
C SER A 70 4.25 -6.91 6.33
N SER A 71 4.43 -7.74 7.35
CA SER A 71 4.78 -9.16 7.16
C SER A 71 3.71 -9.94 6.37
N GLN A 72 2.49 -9.39 6.27
CA GLN A 72 1.42 -9.94 5.45
C GLN A 72 1.52 -9.53 3.97
N THR A 73 2.44 -8.61 3.62
CA THR A 73 2.65 -8.17 2.23
C THR A 73 3.19 -9.35 1.41
N PRO A 74 2.57 -9.67 0.25
CA PRO A 74 2.97 -10.82 -0.55
C PRO A 74 4.46 -10.82 -0.88
N PHE A 75 5.11 -11.98 -0.72
CA PHE A 75 6.53 -12.21 -0.99
C PHE A 75 7.53 -11.42 -0.13
N SER A 76 7.10 -10.75 0.94
CA SER A 76 7.96 -9.89 1.77
C SER A 76 9.26 -10.60 2.22
N GLU A 77 9.15 -11.80 2.81
CA GLU A 77 10.32 -12.57 3.27
C GLU A 77 11.22 -13.05 2.13
N TRP A 78 10.64 -13.40 0.97
CA TRP A 78 11.41 -13.80 -0.20
C TRP A 78 12.22 -12.62 -0.77
N PHE A 79 11.60 -11.46 -0.91
CA PHE A 79 12.27 -10.23 -1.33
C PHE A 79 13.39 -9.82 -0.36
N LYS A 80 13.20 -10.03 0.94
CA LYS A 80 14.22 -9.77 1.96
C LYS A 80 15.47 -10.63 1.74
N LYS A 81 15.28 -11.96 1.65
CA LYS A 81 16.39 -12.90 1.38
C LYS A 81 17.08 -12.58 0.06
N LEU A 82 16.31 -12.25 -0.97
CA LEU A 82 16.85 -11.90 -2.28
C LEU A 82 17.71 -10.61 -2.25
N SER A 83 17.29 -9.62 -1.46
CA SER A 83 18.04 -8.37 -1.23
C SER A 83 19.38 -8.63 -0.54
N GLU A 84 19.40 -9.54 0.44
CA GLU A 84 20.62 -9.91 1.19
C GLU A 84 21.60 -10.69 0.30
N GLU A 85 21.12 -11.64 -0.50
CA GLU A 85 21.96 -12.48 -1.36
C GLU A 85 22.39 -11.80 -2.66
N LYS A 86 21.65 -10.79 -3.13
CA LYS A 86 21.83 -10.12 -4.45
C LYS A 86 21.88 -11.09 -5.63
N THR A 87 21.14 -12.19 -5.52
CA THR A 87 21.08 -13.26 -6.51
C THR A 87 20.23 -12.86 -7.72
N ARG A 88 20.72 -13.07 -8.94
CA ARG A 88 19.89 -13.00 -10.16
C ARG A 88 19.29 -14.37 -10.48
N PHE A 89 18.05 -14.38 -10.97
CA PHE A 89 17.36 -15.60 -11.35
C PHE A 89 17.09 -15.67 -12.85
N VAL A 90 17.12 -16.89 -13.38
CA VAL A 90 16.53 -17.23 -14.67
C VAL A 90 15.08 -17.67 -14.48
N VAL A 91 14.22 -17.21 -15.38
CA VAL A 91 12.78 -17.52 -15.40
C VAL A 91 12.38 -17.89 -16.82
N GLN A 92 11.24 -18.55 -16.95
CA GLN A 92 10.58 -18.68 -18.25
C GLN A 92 9.44 -17.67 -18.36
N THR A 93 9.33 -17.03 -19.51
CA THR A 93 8.34 -15.97 -19.76
C THR A 93 7.68 -16.09 -21.13
N LYS A 94 6.46 -15.56 -21.27
CA LYS A 94 5.73 -15.60 -22.55
C LYS A 94 6.40 -14.69 -23.57
N LEU A 95 6.54 -15.17 -24.80
CA LEU A 95 7.09 -14.39 -25.90
C LEU A 95 6.05 -13.41 -26.50
N ASN A 96 4.76 -13.66 -26.31
CA ASN A 96 3.67 -12.82 -26.81
C ASN A 96 3.88 -12.48 -28.30
N GLU A 97 3.86 -11.20 -28.68
CA GLU A 97 4.02 -10.71 -30.06
C GLU A 97 5.39 -11.05 -30.70
N LEU A 98 6.34 -11.61 -29.95
CA LEU A 98 7.65 -12.04 -30.45
C LEU A 98 7.66 -13.45 -31.06
N SER A 99 6.53 -14.15 -31.03
CA SER A 99 6.40 -15.51 -31.56
C SER A 99 5.07 -15.67 -32.28
N SER A 100 5.06 -16.36 -33.42
CA SER A 100 3.83 -16.77 -34.10
C SER A 100 3.12 -17.93 -33.40
N GLU A 101 3.84 -18.69 -32.56
CA GLU A 101 3.30 -19.82 -31.79
C GLU A 101 2.57 -19.34 -30.54
N GLU A 102 1.31 -19.75 -30.41
CA GLU A 102 0.49 -19.45 -29.23
C GLU A 102 1.09 -20.08 -27.97
N HIS A 103 1.06 -19.33 -26.86
CA HIS A 103 1.64 -19.72 -25.58
C HIS A 103 3.15 -20.03 -25.61
N ALA A 104 3.88 -19.63 -26.66
CA ALA A 104 5.33 -19.78 -26.72
C ALA A 104 5.99 -19.05 -25.54
N ARG A 105 6.95 -19.74 -24.93
CA ARG A 105 7.75 -19.21 -23.83
C ARG A 105 9.22 -19.23 -24.17
N TRP A 106 9.96 -18.34 -23.54
CA TRP A 106 11.42 -18.33 -23.61
C TRP A 106 12.06 -18.00 -22.27
N VAL A 107 13.35 -18.24 -22.17
CA VAL A 107 14.11 -18.01 -20.95
C VAL A 107 14.57 -16.55 -20.89
N ALA A 108 14.49 -15.97 -19.70
CA ALA A 108 14.93 -14.61 -19.41
C ALA A 108 15.68 -14.54 -18.09
N THR A 109 16.58 -13.58 -17.95
CA THR A 109 17.19 -13.20 -16.67
C THR A 109 16.41 -12.05 -16.04
N ILE A 110 16.24 -12.08 -14.72
CA ILE A 110 15.76 -10.93 -13.96
C ILE A 110 16.94 -9.98 -13.73
N GLU A 111 16.87 -8.79 -14.31
CA GLU A 111 17.94 -7.80 -14.24
C GLU A 111 17.78 -6.83 -13.06
N GLU A 112 16.54 -6.47 -12.74
CA GLU A 112 16.19 -5.43 -11.76
C GLU A 112 14.76 -5.60 -11.25
N PHE A 113 14.52 -5.21 -10.00
CA PHE A 113 13.21 -5.04 -9.38
C PHE A 113 12.90 -3.57 -9.05
N ILE A 114 11.68 -3.17 -9.35
CA ILE A 114 11.05 -1.92 -8.90
C ILE A 114 9.70 -2.30 -8.31
N GLY A 115 9.66 -2.39 -6.97
CA GLY A 115 8.50 -2.95 -6.27
C GLY A 115 8.23 -4.38 -6.73
N TYR A 116 6.99 -4.66 -7.14
CA TYR A 116 6.60 -5.95 -7.70
C TYR A 116 6.93 -6.13 -9.18
N ARG A 117 7.35 -5.07 -9.90
CA ARG A 117 7.78 -5.24 -11.28
C ARG A 117 9.23 -5.67 -11.36
N CYS A 118 9.51 -6.58 -12.27
CA CYS A 118 10.86 -6.99 -12.63
C CYS A 118 11.14 -6.70 -14.11
N ARG A 119 12.37 -6.26 -14.39
CA ARG A 119 12.87 -6.09 -15.76
C ARG A 119 13.49 -7.40 -16.20
N LEU A 120 12.87 -8.02 -17.21
CA LEU A 120 13.36 -9.24 -17.81
C LEU A 120 14.25 -8.90 -19.01
N ARG A 121 15.34 -9.64 -19.18
CA ARG A 121 16.16 -9.67 -20.40
C ARG A 121 16.09 -11.06 -21.00
N LEU A 122 15.62 -11.16 -22.24
CA LEU A 122 15.57 -12.46 -22.92
C LEU A 122 16.97 -13.01 -23.19
N LEU A 123 17.17 -14.29 -22.90
CA LEU A 123 18.44 -14.99 -23.15
C LEU A 123 18.67 -15.17 -24.65
N ARG A 124 19.88 -14.83 -25.10
CA ARG A 124 20.29 -14.84 -26.51
C ARG A 124 21.76 -15.24 -26.64
N THR A 125 22.11 -15.82 -27.78
CA THR A 125 23.50 -16.14 -28.15
C THR A 125 24.02 -15.31 -29.32
N ASP A 126 23.15 -14.53 -29.96
CA ASP A 126 23.47 -13.69 -31.09
C ASP A 126 23.87 -12.27 -30.64
N PRO A 127 24.78 -11.59 -31.39
CA PRO A 127 25.32 -10.27 -31.00
C PRO A 127 24.34 -9.10 -31.29
N LEU A 128 23.04 -9.36 -31.23
CA LEU A 128 22.00 -8.34 -31.43
C LEU A 128 21.71 -7.61 -30.11
N PRO A 129 21.11 -6.40 -30.18
CA PRO A 129 20.70 -5.67 -28.99
C PRO A 129 19.82 -6.52 -28.05
N PRO A 130 19.97 -6.36 -26.72
CA PRO A 130 19.15 -7.09 -25.76
C PRO A 130 17.68 -6.73 -25.94
N ILE A 131 16.81 -7.72 -25.75
CA ILE A 131 15.36 -7.50 -25.68
C ILE A 131 14.99 -7.51 -24.21
N GLU A 132 14.49 -6.37 -23.74
CA GLU A 132 14.16 -6.15 -22.34
C GLU A 132 12.76 -5.57 -22.21
N PHE A 133 12.06 -5.96 -21.16
CA PHE A 133 10.73 -5.44 -20.84
C PHE A 133 10.42 -5.60 -19.36
N TRP A 134 9.50 -4.77 -18.86
CA TRP A 134 8.98 -4.86 -17.50
C TRP A 134 7.76 -5.75 -17.45
N VAL A 135 7.67 -6.58 -16.42
CA VAL A 135 6.50 -7.40 -16.11
C VAL A 135 6.28 -7.39 -14.60
N ASN A 136 5.04 -7.55 -14.16
CA ASN A 136 4.76 -7.78 -12.74
C ASN A 136 5.17 -9.21 -12.36
N LEU A 137 5.95 -9.38 -11.30
CA LEU A 137 6.43 -10.67 -10.83
C LEU A 137 5.29 -11.64 -10.50
N ALA A 138 4.16 -11.11 -10.03
CA ALA A 138 2.98 -11.93 -9.72
C ALA A 138 2.16 -12.32 -10.97
N SER A 139 2.55 -11.85 -12.15
CA SER A 139 1.90 -12.28 -13.40
C SER A 139 2.16 -13.76 -13.65
N SER A 140 1.15 -14.45 -14.19
CA SER A 140 1.31 -15.81 -14.73
C SER A 140 2.28 -15.89 -15.91
N ASP A 141 2.77 -14.75 -16.40
CA ASP A 141 3.80 -14.67 -17.42
C ASP A 141 5.20 -14.98 -16.89
N VAL A 142 5.45 -14.91 -15.59
CA VAL A 142 6.76 -15.20 -14.99
C VAL A 142 6.66 -16.51 -14.22
N LEU A 143 7.39 -17.52 -14.66
CA LEU A 143 7.43 -18.82 -13.97
C LEU A 143 8.87 -19.20 -13.66
N PRO A 144 9.11 -19.98 -12.59
CA PRO A 144 10.40 -20.64 -12.41
C PRO A 144 10.79 -21.41 -13.68
N PHE A 145 12.06 -21.36 -14.06
CA PHE A 145 12.57 -22.21 -15.12
C PHE A 145 12.36 -23.69 -14.76
N GLY A 146 11.84 -24.48 -15.70
CA GLY A 146 11.53 -25.90 -15.51
C GLY A 146 10.11 -26.19 -15.03
N THR A 147 9.30 -25.18 -14.70
CA THR A 147 7.88 -25.37 -14.38
C THR A 147 7.12 -25.91 -15.59
N GLU A 148 6.38 -27.01 -15.41
CA GLU A 148 5.53 -27.56 -16.46
C GLU A 148 4.43 -26.58 -16.86
N HIS A 149 4.20 -26.43 -18.17
CA HIS A 149 3.15 -25.57 -18.70
C HIS A 149 2.75 -26.05 -20.11
N PRO A 150 1.50 -25.84 -20.58
CA PRO A 150 1.08 -26.19 -21.95
C PRO A 150 1.84 -25.47 -23.09
N GLY A 151 2.71 -24.51 -22.77
CA GLY A 151 3.42 -23.70 -23.76
C GLY A 151 4.76 -24.32 -24.13
N LYS A 152 5.17 -24.20 -25.39
CA LYS A 152 6.49 -24.69 -25.84
C LYS A 152 7.59 -23.69 -25.48
N LEU A 153 8.73 -24.20 -25.02
CA LEU A 153 9.94 -23.40 -24.85
C LEU A 153 10.62 -23.23 -26.22
N LEU A 154 10.54 -22.03 -26.80
CA LEU A 154 10.99 -21.73 -28.15
C LEU A 154 11.95 -20.53 -28.16
N PRO A 155 13.11 -20.63 -28.85
CA PRO A 155 14.00 -19.50 -29.00
C PRO A 155 13.35 -18.40 -29.83
N LEU A 156 13.87 -17.18 -29.69
CA LEU A 156 13.45 -16.06 -30.52
C LEU A 156 13.57 -16.39 -32.02
N GLU A 157 12.54 -16.06 -32.79
CA GLU A 157 12.51 -16.26 -34.24
C GLU A 157 13.71 -15.57 -34.90
N GLY A 158 14.39 -16.29 -35.79
CA GLY A 158 15.57 -15.81 -36.51
C GLY A 158 16.89 -15.79 -35.70
N SER A 159 16.86 -16.12 -34.40
CA SER A 159 18.08 -16.26 -33.59
C SER A 159 18.96 -17.42 -34.06
N ASN A 160 20.21 -17.45 -33.61
CA ASN A 160 21.11 -18.58 -33.91
C ASN A 160 20.58 -19.89 -33.30
N LEU A 161 19.94 -19.83 -32.13
CA LEU A 161 19.32 -20.98 -31.48
C LEU A 161 18.15 -21.54 -32.31
N ALA A 162 17.35 -20.68 -32.95
CA ALA A 162 16.23 -21.10 -33.79
C ALA A 162 16.67 -21.85 -35.07
N LYS A 163 17.96 -21.77 -35.45
CA LYS A 163 18.53 -22.47 -36.62
C LYS A 163 19.15 -23.83 -36.25
N MET A 164 19.26 -24.14 -34.96
CA MET A 164 19.88 -25.38 -34.50
C MET A 164 18.91 -26.56 -34.59
N ASP A 165 19.45 -27.75 -34.84
CA ASP A 165 18.68 -28.99 -34.65
C ASP A 165 18.34 -29.22 -33.17
N GLY A 166 17.33 -30.04 -32.89
CA GLY A 166 16.77 -30.18 -31.55
C GLY A 166 17.77 -30.61 -30.47
N LYS A 167 18.77 -31.44 -30.81
CA LYS A 167 19.78 -31.90 -29.85
C LYS A 167 20.78 -30.79 -29.53
N LYS A 168 21.34 -30.14 -30.56
CA LYS A 168 22.28 -29.03 -30.36
C LYS A 168 21.62 -27.83 -29.68
N PHE A 169 20.36 -27.59 -29.99
CA PHE A 169 19.55 -26.58 -29.32
C PHE A 169 19.45 -26.86 -27.82
N GLN A 170 19.10 -28.09 -27.43
CA GLN A 170 19.03 -28.49 -26.02
C GLN A 170 20.38 -28.35 -25.32
N GLU A 171 21.47 -28.83 -25.94
CA GLU A 171 22.83 -28.70 -25.39
C GLU A 171 23.21 -27.22 -25.17
N ALA A 172 22.97 -26.35 -26.16
CA ALA A 172 23.27 -24.93 -26.06
C ALA A 172 22.45 -24.24 -24.95
N VAL A 173 21.15 -24.55 -24.83
CA VAL A 173 20.30 -23.99 -23.76
C VAL A 173 20.79 -24.48 -22.38
N MET A 174 21.13 -25.76 -22.25
CA MET A 174 21.64 -26.30 -20.99
C MET A 174 22.98 -25.68 -20.60
N GLU A 175 23.88 -25.43 -21.56
CA GLU A 175 25.13 -24.71 -21.31
C GLU A 175 24.87 -23.27 -20.85
N MET A 176 23.92 -22.56 -21.47
CA MET A 176 23.55 -21.19 -21.07
C MET A 176 22.99 -21.11 -19.65
N LEU A 177 22.31 -22.18 -19.20
CA LEU A 177 21.66 -22.23 -17.89
C LEU A 177 22.51 -22.90 -16.82
N PHE A 178 23.67 -23.46 -17.19
CA PHE A 178 24.54 -24.14 -16.26
C PHE A 178 25.00 -23.19 -15.13
N GLY A 179 24.73 -23.58 -13.88
CA GLY A 179 25.05 -22.79 -12.68
C GLY A 179 24.14 -21.58 -12.43
N GLN A 180 23.13 -21.33 -13.28
CA GLN A 180 22.13 -20.29 -13.04
C GLN A 180 21.13 -20.74 -11.99
N ARG A 181 20.65 -19.81 -11.16
CA ARG A 181 19.60 -20.06 -10.18
C ARG A 181 18.23 -19.72 -10.78
N THR A 182 17.20 -20.47 -10.42
CA THR A 182 15.80 -20.16 -10.73
C THR A 182 15.02 -19.81 -9.45
N MET A 183 13.81 -19.29 -9.59
CA MET A 183 12.91 -19.03 -8.46
C MET A 183 12.61 -20.32 -7.69
N PRO A 184 12.32 -20.25 -6.37
CA PRO A 184 12.11 -21.43 -5.53
C PRO A 184 10.98 -22.35 -6.02
N GLU A 185 11.14 -23.65 -5.76
CA GLU A 185 10.07 -24.62 -5.93
C GLU A 185 8.90 -24.26 -5.00
N GLY A 186 7.68 -24.21 -5.54
CA GLY A 186 6.48 -23.79 -4.78
C GLY A 186 6.21 -22.28 -4.78
N PHE A 187 7.03 -21.44 -5.45
CA PHE A 187 6.77 -19.99 -5.59
C PHE A 187 5.35 -19.68 -6.09
N GLU A 188 4.85 -20.47 -7.05
CA GLU A 188 3.50 -20.34 -7.60
C GLU A 188 2.41 -20.64 -6.56
N ASN A 189 2.62 -21.67 -5.73
CA ASN A 189 1.68 -22.03 -4.67
C ASN A 189 1.65 -20.96 -3.57
N GLU A 190 2.83 -20.43 -3.21
CA GLU A 190 2.94 -19.31 -2.27
C GLU A 190 2.27 -18.06 -2.84
N ARG A 191 2.48 -17.77 -4.13
CA ARG A 191 1.79 -16.67 -4.85
C ARG A 191 0.28 -16.80 -4.73
N GLU A 192 -0.28 -17.93 -5.18
CA GLU A 192 -1.73 -18.15 -5.18
C GLU A 192 -2.29 -18.10 -3.76
N PHE A 193 -1.63 -18.75 -2.81
CA PHE A 193 -2.03 -18.74 -1.41
C PHE A 193 -2.04 -17.33 -0.84
N THR A 194 -0.97 -16.56 -1.00
CA THR A 194 -0.87 -15.23 -0.38
C THR A 194 -1.80 -14.21 -1.03
N ILE A 195 -2.09 -14.32 -2.33
CA ILE A 195 -3.05 -13.45 -3.01
C ILE A 195 -4.51 -13.82 -2.65
N ALA A 196 -4.82 -15.11 -2.52
CA ALA A 196 -6.19 -15.58 -2.29
C ALA A 196 -6.62 -15.60 -0.81
N THR A 197 -5.66 -15.66 0.12
CA THR A 197 -5.98 -15.85 1.55
C THR A 197 -6.50 -14.55 2.18
N ASN A 198 -7.74 -14.59 2.63
CA ASN A 198 -8.37 -13.54 3.42
C ASN A 198 -8.94 -14.14 4.71
N ARG A 199 -8.91 -13.39 5.81
CA ARG A 199 -9.49 -13.84 7.09
C ARG A 199 -11.02 -13.73 7.14
N PHE A 200 -11.57 -12.98 6.18
CA PHE A 200 -13.00 -12.75 5.99
C PHE A 200 -13.42 -13.24 4.62
N LYS A 201 -14.71 -13.52 4.48
CA LYS A 201 -15.37 -13.94 3.24
C LYS A 201 -16.48 -12.97 2.88
N ILE A 202 -16.84 -12.94 1.60
CA ILE A 202 -18.03 -12.22 1.14
C ILE A 202 -19.24 -12.81 1.86
N GLY A 203 -20.05 -11.94 2.46
CA GLY A 203 -21.21 -12.32 3.25
C GLY A 203 -20.98 -12.27 4.76
N ASP A 204 -19.72 -12.24 5.23
CA ASP A 204 -19.41 -12.12 6.65
C ASP A 204 -19.97 -10.82 7.22
N GLN A 205 -20.46 -10.89 8.46
CA GLN A 205 -21.06 -9.81 9.20
C GLN A 205 -20.07 -9.29 10.22
N VAL A 206 -19.97 -7.97 10.32
CA VAL A 206 -19.07 -7.27 11.24
C VAL A 206 -19.82 -6.11 11.88
N GLU A 207 -19.29 -5.59 12.98
CA GLU A 207 -19.68 -4.28 13.50
C GLU A 207 -18.63 -3.26 13.05
N VAL A 208 -19.05 -2.14 12.46
CA VAL A 208 -18.15 -1.10 11.94
C VAL A 208 -18.39 0.23 12.67
N LEU A 209 -17.32 0.96 13.00
CA LEU A 209 -17.43 2.28 13.61
C LEU A 209 -18.19 3.24 12.70
N ASN A 210 -19.10 4.02 13.27
CA ASN A 210 -19.75 5.10 12.56
C ASN A 210 -18.80 6.31 12.45
N ARG A 211 -18.29 6.61 11.25
CA ARG A 211 -17.36 7.73 11.04
C ARG A 211 -18.00 9.11 11.21
N ALA A 212 -19.32 9.23 11.01
CA ALA A 212 -20.05 10.49 11.18
C ALA A 212 -20.40 10.76 12.66
N ASN A 213 -20.61 9.70 13.44
CA ASN A 213 -20.81 9.76 14.88
C ASN A 213 -20.00 8.63 15.55
N PRO A 214 -18.74 8.88 15.94
CA PRO A 214 -17.86 7.84 16.44
C PRO A 214 -18.28 7.25 17.77
N SER A 215 -19.28 7.83 18.44
CA SER A 215 -19.82 7.31 19.70
C SER A 215 -20.64 6.02 19.54
N GLU A 216 -20.78 5.49 18.32
CA GLU A 216 -21.49 4.24 18.05
C GLU A 216 -20.82 3.37 16.97
N VAL A 217 -21.12 2.08 16.98
CA VAL A 217 -20.88 1.16 15.86
C VAL A 217 -22.19 0.73 15.20
N ARG A 218 -22.09 0.14 14.01
CA ARG A 218 -23.23 -0.28 13.18
C ARG A 218 -23.00 -1.67 12.58
N PRO A 219 -24.04 -2.52 12.49
CA PRO A 219 -23.94 -3.79 11.77
C PRO A 219 -23.66 -3.58 10.27
N ALA A 220 -22.69 -4.30 9.74
CA ALA A 220 -22.30 -4.27 8.33
C ALA A 220 -22.03 -5.67 7.79
N ILE A 221 -21.95 -5.78 6.46
CA ILE A 221 -21.65 -7.01 5.74
C ILE A 221 -20.50 -6.77 4.76
N VAL A 222 -19.60 -7.75 4.64
CA VAL A 222 -18.55 -7.80 3.63
C VAL A 222 -19.20 -8.06 2.27
N LYS A 223 -19.17 -7.07 1.39
CA LYS A 223 -19.71 -7.14 0.03
C LYS A 223 -18.68 -7.52 -1.02
N ASP A 224 -17.43 -7.12 -0.80
CA ASP A 224 -16.29 -7.51 -1.61
C ASP A 224 -15.04 -7.56 -0.73
N ILE A 225 -14.05 -8.36 -1.12
CA ILE A 225 -12.76 -8.43 -0.45
C ILE A 225 -11.66 -8.74 -1.45
N ARG A 226 -10.64 -7.87 -1.48
CA ARG A 226 -9.47 -8.03 -2.35
C ARG A 226 -8.22 -7.73 -1.56
N CYS A 227 -7.39 -8.76 -1.36
CA CYS A 227 -6.08 -8.62 -0.72
C CYS A 227 -6.16 -7.97 0.67
N GLY A 228 -7.07 -8.50 1.49
CA GLY A 228 -7.39 -8.00 2.82
C GLY A 228 -8.21 -6.71 2.83
N ARG A 229 -8.44 -6.05 1.70
CA ARG A 229 -9.22 -4.81 1.62
C ARG A 229 -10.70 -5.12 1.40
N MET A 230 -11.51 -4.83 2.41
CA MET A 230 -12.93 -5.18 2.46
C MET A 230 -13.80 -3.99 2.10
N TYR A 231 -14.78 -4.23 1.23
CA TYR A 231 -15.89 -3.32 1.01
C TYR A 231 -17.03 -3.67 1.96
N LEU A 232 -17.33 -2.78 2.90
CA LEU A 232 -18.35 -2.97 3.92
C LEU A 232 -19.56 -2.11 3.63
N VAL A 233 -20.74 -2.72 3.68
CA VAL A 233 -22.02 -2.03 3.53
C VAL A 233 -22.88 -2.25 4.76
N LEU A 234 -23.54 -1.20 5.25
CA LEU A 234 -24.42 -1.30 6.42
C LEU A 234 -25.58 -2.27 6.15
N LYS A 235 -25.87 -3.13 7.12
CA LYS A 235 -26.97 -4.09 7.04
C LYS A 235 -28.26 -3.42 7.52
N MET A 236 -28.89 -2.64 6.64
CA MET A 236 -30.03 -1.77 6.95
C MET A 236 -31.20 -2.47 7.66
N ILE A 237 -31.44 -3.75 7.39
CA ILE A 237 -32.49 -4.55 8.05
C ILE A 237 -32.29 -4.67 9.57
N TYR A 238 -31.05 -4.57 10.05
CA TYR A 238 -30.71 -4.62 11.47
C TYR A 238 -30.51 -3.24 12.10
N MET A 239 -30.70 -2.16 11.35
CA MET A 239 -30.58 -0.81 11.89
C MET A 239 -31.91 -0.37 12.51
N LYS A 240 -31.84 0.52 13.50
CA LYS A 240 -33.06 1.17 14.02
C LYS A 240 -33.74 1.97 12.90
N ALA A 241 -35.07 2.03 12.91
CA ALA A 241 -35.81 2.90 12.01
C ALA A 241 -35.42 4.36 12.27
N ASN A 242 -34.91 5.06 11.26
CA ASN A 242 -34.40 6.43 11.43
C ASN A 242 -35.53 7.45 11.50
N SER A 243 -35.39 8.43 12.40
CA SER A 243 -36.30 9.56 12.58
C SER A 243 -35.79 10.87 11.93
N ALA A 244 -34.69 10.85 11.17
CA ALA A 244 -34.11 12.04 10.54
C ALA A 244 -33.52 11.76 9.14
N ASP A 245 -33.45 12.83 8.34
CA ASP A 245 -32.97 12.90 6.97
C ASP A 245 -31.45 12.63 6.89
N ASP A 246 -31.10 11.47 6.33
CA ASP A 246 -29.76 10.85 6.37
C ASP A 246 -29.02 10.95 5.03
N SER A 247 -29.39 11.90 4.18
CA SER A 247 -28.81 12.08 2.85
C SER A 247 -27.29 12.32 2.86
N ASP A 248 -26.74 12.83 3.97
CA ASP A 248 -25.31 13.13 4.13
C ASP A 248 -24.49 11.96 4.74
N ASP A 249 -25.11 10.84 5.11
CA ASP A 249 -24.39 9.67 5.64
C ASP A 249 -23.74 8.86 4.50
N LEU A 250 -22.50 9.22 4.17
CA LEU A 250 -21.72 8.54 3.13
C LEU A 250 -21.48 7.06 3.42
N GLN A 251 -21.35 6.67 4.69
CA GLN A 251 -21.17 5.26 5.06
C GLN A 251 -22.43 4.46 4.77
N ARG A 252 -23.61 5.07 4.97
CA ARG A 252 -24.91 4.48 4.64
C ARG A 252 -25.15 4.41 3.13
N THR A 253 -24.81 5.46 2.38
CA THR A 253 -25.12 5.56 0.95
C THR A 253 -24.10 4.86 0.05
N LEU A 254 -22.82 4.93 0.38
CA LEU A 254 -21.71 4.43 -0.46
C LEU A 254 -20.97 3.24 0.16
N GLY A 255 -21.26 2.88 1.41
CA GLY A 255 -20.43 1.93 2.16
C GLY A 255 -19.05 2.49 2.52
N ILE A 256 -18.12 1.62 2.88
CA ILE A 256 -16.76 2.00 3.25
C ILE A 256 -15.76 0.90 2.88
N TYR A 257 -14.58 1.30 2.39
CA TYR A 257 -13.45 0.39 2.27
C TYR A 257 -12.58 0.45 3.52
N LEU A 258 -12.26 -0.71 4.08
CA LEU A 258 -11.34 -0.87 5.20
C LEU A 258 -10.51 -2.13 5.00
N ASN A 259 -9.23 -2.09 5.36
CA ASN A 259 -8.44 -3.32 5.46
C ASN A 259 -8.98 -4.21 6.61
N GLN A 260 -8.84 -5.53 6.48
CA GLN A 260 -9.19 -6.54 7.49
C GLN A 260 -8.43 -6.40 8.81
N ASP A 261 -7.33 -5.64 8.82
CA ASP A 261 -6.57 -5.23 10.01
C ASP A 261 -6.97 -3.84 10.55
N SER A 262 -7.99 -3.20 9.97
CA SER A 262 -8.44 -1.88 10.40
C SER A 262 -8.90 -1.89 11.86
N PRO A 263 -8.55 -0.88 12.68
CA PRO A 263 -9.03 -0.76 14.05
C PRO A 263 -10.51 -0.32 14.14
N LEU A 264 -11.18 -0.13 13.01
CA LEU A 264 -12.56 0.40 12.92
C LEU A 264 -13.62 -0.69 12.69
N ILE A 265 -13.19 -1.95 12.67
CA ILE A 265 -14.04 -3.13 12.47
C ILE A 265 -13.93 -4.05 13.69
N PHE A 266 -15.06 -4.63 14.07
CA PHE A 266 -15.21 -5.42 15.29
C PHE A 266 -16.03 -6.69 15.00
N PRO A 267 -15.81 -7.78 15.77
CA PRO A 267 -16.61 -8.99 15.64
C PRO A 267 -18.06 -8.77 16.07
N VAL A 268 -18.96 -9.63 15.61
CA VAL A 268 -20.38 -9.56 16.01
C VAL A 268 -20.52 -9.76 17.52
N GLY A 269 -21.29 -8.89 18.17
CA GLY A 269 -21.51 -8.88 19.61
C GLY A 269 -20.45 -8.09 20.40
N TRP A 270 -19.42 -7.55 19.73
CA TRP A 270 -18.36 -6.78 20.39
C TRP A 270 -18.91 -5.57 21.13
N ALA A 271 -19.81 -4.79 20.53
CA ALA A 271 -20.34 -3.59 21.15
C ALA A 271 -21.07 -3.89 22.47
N MET A 272 -21.85 -4.98 22.50
CA MET A 272 -22.53 -5.42 23.72
C MET A 272 -21.51 -5.83 24.80
N GLN A 273 -20.50 -6.63 24.44
CA GLN A 273 -19.42 -7.03 25.35
C GLN A 273 -18.63 -5.83 25.89
N ALA A 274 -18.28 -4.88 25.03
CA ALA A 274 -17.54 -3.67 25.39
C ALA A 274 -18.42 -2.61 26.06
N CYS A 275 -19.73 -2.85 26.17
CA CYS A 275 -20.74 -1.86 26.57
C CYS A 275 -20.65 -0.56 25.74
N TYR A 276 -20.28 -0.68 24.46
CA TYR A 276 -20.19 0.42 23.51
C TYR A 276 -21.54 0.60 22.78
N PRO A 277 -21.97 1.83 22.47
CA PRO A 277 -23.24 2.02 21.79
C PRO A 277 -23.25 1.38 20.39
N ILE A 278 -24.35 0.71 20.06
CA ILE A 278 -24.60 0.13 18.74
C ILE A 278 -25.91 0.64 18.15
N ASN A 279 -25.89 1.11 16.91
CA ASN A 279 -27.11 1.45 16.19
C ASN A 279 -27.66 0.21 15.48
N ALA A 280 -28.40 -0.59 16.25
CA ALA A 280 -29.07 -1.80 15.79
C ALA A 280 -30.48 -1.94 16.39
N ASP A 281 -31.35 -2.65 15.69
CA ASP A 281 -32.72 -3.00 16.06
C ASP A 281 -32.79 -4.00 17.23
N ALA A 282 -34.00 -4.34 17.66
CA ALA A 282 -34.18 -5.28 18.78
C ALA A 282 -33.70 -6.70 18.44
N SER A 283 -33.90 -7.15 17.20
CA SER A 283 -33.57 -8.52 16.79
C SER A 283 -32.06 -8.79 16.81
N TYR A 284 -31.26 -7.86 16.29
CA TYR A 284 -29.81 -7.96 16.30
C TYR A 284 -29.23 -7.82 17.71
N ARG A 285 -29.83 -6.96 18.53
CA ARG A 285 -29.42 -6.79 19.94
C ARG A 285 -29.67 -8.05 20.76
N GLU A 286 -30.80 -8.73 20.56
CA GLU A 286 -31.11 -10.01 21.21
C GLU A 286 -30.07 -11.07 20.84
N HIS A 287 -29.74 -11.18 19.54
CA HIS A 287 -28.70 -12.07 19.05
C HIS A 287 -27.33 -11.80 19.70
N CYS A 288 -26.93 -10.53 19.77
CA CYS A 288 -25.68 -10.15 20.46
C CYS A 288 -25.73 -10.40 21.98
N SER A 289 -26.91 -10.30 22.60
CA SER A 289 -27.11 -10.64 24.02
C SER A 289 -26.89 -12.12 24.27
N GLN A 290 -27.40 -13.00 23.41
CA GLN A 290 -27.15 -14.44 23.51
C GLN A 290 -25.65 -14.77 23.41
N ILE A 291 -24.94 -14.18 22.45
CA ILE A 291 -23.48 -14.35 22.31
C ILE A 291 -22.76 -13.90 23.59
N LEU A 292 -23.16 -12.77 24.18
CA LEU A 292 -22.60 -12.28 25.43
C LEU A 292 -22.87 -13.24 26.60
N GLU A 293 -24.11 -13.71 26.75
CA GLU A 293 -24.50 -14.66 27.80
C GLU A 293 -23.67 -15.95 27.70
N ASP A 294 -23.59 -16.55 26.52
CA ASP A 294 -22.80 -17.75 26.27
C ASP A 294 -21.32 -17.54 26.63
N THR A 295 -20.77 -16.37 26.28
CA THR A 295 -19.39 -15.98 26.61
C THR A 295 -19.19 -15.88 28.13
N VAL A 296 -20.13 -15.26 28.85
CA VAL A 296 -20.07 -15.06 30.31
C VAL A 296 -20.15 -16.39 31.06
N ILE A 297 -21.00 -17.31 30.62
CA ILE A 297 -21.14 -18.65 31.22
C ILE A 297 -20.06 -19.64 30.73
N GLN A 298 -19.09 -19.18 29.93
CA GLN A 298 -17.94 -19.95 29.44
C GLN A 298 -18.32 -21.17 28.58
N VAL A 299 -19.39 -21.06 27.78
CA VAL A 299 -19.72 -22.04 26.74
C VAL A 299 -19.35 -21.50 25.36
N ALA A 300 -19.37 -22.35 24.33
CA ALA A 300 -19.11 -21.94 22.97
C ALA A 300 -20.20 -20.94 22.51
N PRO A 301 -19.86 -19.69 22.17
CA PRO A 301 -20.88 -18.71 21.81
C PRO A 301 -21.61 -19.07 20.51
N ASN A 302 -22.92 -18.90 20.51
CA ASN A 302 -23.77 -19.22 19.36
C ASN A 302 -23.69 -18.14 18.27
N TYR A 303 -22.58 -18.13 17.53
CA TYR A 303 -22.41 -17.28 16.35
C TYR A 303 -23.26 -17.80 15.18
N GLY A 304 -23.91 -16.88 14.46
CA GLY A 304 -24.56 -17.19 13.20
C GLY A 304 -23.56 -17.60 12.12
N ALA A 305 -24.02 -18.29 11.08
CA ALA A 305 -23.16 -18.85 10.03
C ALA A 305 -22.27 -17.81 9.30
N ASN A 306 -22.73 -16.55 9.25
CA ASN A 306 -22.02 -15.43 8.63
C ASN A 306 -21.43 -14.47 9.67
N ASP A 307 -21.51 -14.75 10.96
CA ASP A 307 -21.00 -13.82 11.96
C ASP A 307 -19.49 -13.90 12.05
N SER A 308 -18.83 -12.74 11.96
CA SER A 308 -17.42 -12.69 12.29
C SER A 308 -17.21 -12.87 13.79
N THR A 309 -16.21 -13.66 14.11
CA THR A 309 -15.79 -14.04 15.46
C THR A 309 -14.48 -13.34 15.80
N PRO A 310 -14.09 -13.24 17.09
CA PRO A 310 -12.80 -12.70 17.47
C PRO A 310 -11.60 -13.36 16.76
N GLN A 311 -11.71 -14.62 16.34
CA GLN A 311 -10.66 -15.35 15.61
C GLN A 311 -10.42 -14.77 14.21
N ASN A 312 -11.41 -14.12 13.59
CA ASN A 312 -11.22 -13.43 12.31
C ASN A 312 -10.33 -12.18 12.45
N PHE A 313 -10.21 -11.62 13.66
CA PHE A 313 -9.54 -10.35 13.95
C PHE A 313 -8.22 -10.57 14.67
N VAL A 314 -7.34 -11.45 14.20
CA VAL A 314 -5.98 -11.62 14.78
C VAL A 314 -4.99 -12.07 13.70
N SER A 315 -3.83 -11.41 13.62
CA SER A 315 -2.60 -11.97 13.05
C SER A 315 -1.77 -12.59 14.19
N ALA A 316 -1.04 -13.66 13.88
CA ALA A 316 -0.48 -14.70 14.77
C ALA A 316 0.16 -14.34 16.14
N ASP A 317 0.40 -13.07 16.46
CA ASP A 317 0.95 -12.60 17.74
C ASP A 317 -0.10 -12.09 18.74
N GLY A 318 -1.38 -12.31 18.46
CA GLY A 318 -2.48 -12.38 19.42
C GLY A 318 -2.42 -11.32 20.51
N PHE A 319 -3.00 -10.14 20.25
CA PHE A 319 -3.36 -9.09 21.22
C PHE A 319 -2.84 -9.30 22.65
N LYS A 320 -1.52 -9.33 22.86
CA LYS A 320 -0.99 -9.37 24.23
C LYS A 320 -1.37 -8.03 24.82
N HIS A 321 -2.19 -8.03 25.86
CA HIS A 321 -2.53 -6.82 26.61
C HIS A 321 -1.23 -6.09 26.94
N LYS A 322 -0.94 -5.01 26.20
CA LYS A 322 0.23 -4.19 26.45
C LYS A 322 -0.13 -3.21 27.55
N GLY A 323 0.37 -3.49 28.75
CA GLY A 323 0.29 -2.57 29.87
C GLY A 323 -1.00 -2.65 30.68
N ASN A 324 -0.94 -2.02 31.85
CA ASN A 324 -2.04 -1.94 32.81
C ASN A 324 -2.74 -0.58 32.69
N TRP A 325 -3.46 -0.39 31.58
CA TRP A 325 -4.25 0.82 31.29
C TRP A 325 -5.34 1.03 32.33
N ARG A 326 -5.65 2.29 32.62
CA ARG A 326 -6.66 2.69 33.61
C ARG A 326 -7.39 3.94 33.14
N GLU A 327 -8.56 4.16 33.73
CA GLU A 327 -9.28 5.42 33.58
C GLU A 327 -8.37 6.61 33.95
N GLY A 328 -8.42 7.66 33.12
CA GLY A 328 -7.61 8.87 33.26
C GLY A 328 -6.22 8.79 32.62
N ASP A 329 -5.74 7.64 32.17
CA ASP A 329 -4.47 7.53 31.43
C ASP A 329 -4.50 8.44 30.19
N ALA A 330 -3.66 9.47 30.17
CA ALA A 330 -3.62 10.47 29.11
C ALA A 330 -2.47 10.22 28.16
N LEU A 331 -2.74 10.37 26.86
CA LEU A 331 -1.85 9.95 25.78
C LEU A 331 -2.05 10.81 24.53
N GLU A 332 -1.22 10.57 23.53
CA GLU A 332 -1.36 11.12 22.19
C GLU A 332 -1.90 10.03 21.26
N VAL A 333 -2.81 10.39 20.35
CA VAL A 333 -3.48 9.41 19.46
C VAL A 333 -3.46 9.93 18.04
N LEU A 334 -3.06 9.09 17.09
CA LEU A 334 -3.36 9.34 15.67
C LEU A 334 -4.82 8.92 15.45
N ASP A 335 -5.72 9.89 15.36
CA ASP A 335 -7.14 9.63 15.22
C ASP A 335 -7.41 8.87 13.90
N PRO A 336 -7.90 7.61 13.95
CA PRO A 336 -8.12 6.79 12.76
C PRO A 336 -9.29 7.27 11.89
N ILE A 337 -10.04 8.29 12.33
CA ILE A 337 -11.09 8.94 11.54
C ILE A 337 -10.83 10.43 11.32
N ASP A 338 -9.59 10.91 11.57
CA ASP A 338 -9.20 12.29 11.31
C ASP A 338 -9.54 12.68 9.87
N LYS A 339 -10.00 13.92 9.66
CA LYS A 339 -10.31 14.44 8.33
C LYS A 339 -9.06 14.85 7.56
N LYS A 340 -7.88 14.81 8.20
CA LYS A 340 -6.60 15.21 7.59
C LYS A 340 -5.44 14.24 7.81
N PHE A 341 -5.43 13.48 8.90
CA PHE A 341 -4.32 12.62 9.32
C PHE A 341 -2.98 13.36 9.42
N GLN A 342 -2.99 14.62 9.86
CA GLN A 342 -1.81 15.49 9.90
C GLN A 342 -1.31 15.81 11.31
N SER A 343 -2.05 15.36 12.31
CA SER A 343 -1.80 15.69 13.71
C SER A 343 -2.09 14.50 14.61
N LEU A 344 -1.44 14.49 15.76
CA LEU A 344 -1.88 13.68 16.89
C LEU A 344 -2.86 14.49 17.73
N CYS A 345 -3.73 13.80 18.46
CA CYS A 345 -4.69 14.40 19.37
C CYS A 345 -4.36 14.03 20.81
N VAL A 346 -4.48 14.98 21.73
CA VAL A 346 -4.48 14.69 23.17
C VAL A 346 -5.79 13.96 23.50
N ALA A 347 -5.67 12.78 24.11
CA ALA A 347 -6.79 11.98 24.56
C ALA A 347 -6.54 11.44 25.97
N HIS A 348 -7.60 10.91 26.59
CA HIS A 348 -7.49 10.09 27.79
C HIS A 348 -8.37 8.85 27.70
N VAL A 349 -7.99 7.81 28.45
CA VAL A 349 -8.82 6.63 28.65
C VAL A 349 -10.01 7.01 29.54
N LYS A 350 -11.22 6.93 29.00
CA LYS A 350 -12.47 7.08 29.77
C LYS A 350 -12.77 5.82 30.56
N ARG A 351 -12.54 4.65 29.95
CA ARG A 351 -12.62 3.35 30.62
C ARG A 351 -11.87 2.29 29.82
N VAL A 352 -11.50 1.22 30.52
CA VAL A 352 -11.02 -0.01 29.91
C VAL A 352 -12.21 -0.95 29.76
N CYS A 353 -12.55 -1.25 28.51
CA CYS A 353 -13.65 -2.14 28.14
C CYS A 353 -13.24 -3.61 28.26
N TYR A 354 -14.22 -4.51 28.13
CA TYR A 354 -13.98 -5.94 28.03
C TYR A 354 -12.99 -6.27 26.88
N ASN A 355 -12.20 -7.32 27.04
CA ASN A 355 -11.08 -7.67 26.16
C ASN A 355 -10.04 -6.55 25.96
N GLY A 356 -9.95 -5.63 26.92
CA GLY A 356 -8.87 -4.64 27.03
C GLY A 356 -8.95 -3.46 26.07
N TYR A 357 -10.01 -3.34 25.25
CA TYR A 357 -10.23 -2.15 24.44
C TYR A 357 -10.29 -0.89 25.31
N LEU A 358 -9.77 0.22 24.80
CA LEU A 358 -9.79 1.52 25.47
C LEU A 358 -10.86 2.37 24.80
N GLU A 359 -11.84 2.84 25.58
CA GLU A 359 -12.69 3.96 25.13
C GLU A 359 -11.92 5.25 25.41
N LEU A 360 -11.43 5.89 24.35
CA LEU A 360 -10.66 7.11 24.41
C LEU A 360 -11.55 8.31 24.20
N VAL A 361 -11.33 9.39 24.94
CA VAL A 361 -11.98 10.69 24.74
C VAL A 361 -10.94 11.69 24.25
N PHE A 362 -11.21 12.34 23.12
CA PHE A 362 -10.36 13.41 22.62
C PHE A 362 -10.61 14.71 23.40
N GLU A 363 -9.58 15.28 24.02
CA GLU A 363 -9.70 16.44 24.91
C GLU A 363 -10.18 17.71 24.19
N LYS A 364 -9.95 17.81 22.88
CA LYS A 364 -10.35 18.99 22.10
C LYS A 364 -11.82 18.96 21.69
N THR A 365 -12.34 17.81 21.26
CA THR A 365 -13.68 17.68 20.68
C THR A 365 -14.68 17.00 21.62
N SER A 366 -14.19 16.28 22.63
CA SER A 366 -14.96 15.38 23.51
C SER A 366 -15.57 14.16 22.81
N ASP A 367 -15.23 13.93 21.54
CA ASP A 367 -15.62 12.72 20.82
C ASP A 367 -14.94 11.50 21.46
N THR A 368 -15.61 10.34 21.38
CA THR A 368 -15.06 9.08 21.87
C THR A 368 -14.78 8.11 20.74
N ILE A 369 -13.75 7.29 20.90
CA ILE A 369 -13.43 6.21 19.97
C ILE A 369 -12.90 4.98 20.70
N PRO A 370 -13.28 3.76 20.30
CA PRO A 370 -12.71 2.55 20.86
C PRO A 370 -11.43 2.15 20.10
N LEU A 371 -10.32 1.95 20.82
CA LEU A 371 -9.08 1.41 20.26
C LEU A 371 -8.48 0.34 21.15
N HIS A 372 -7.98 -0.74 20.55
CA HIS A 372 -7.24 -1.75 21.30
C HIS A 372 -5.85 -1.21 21.71
N PRO A 373 -5.32 -1.54 22.91
CA PRO A 373 -3.98 -1.14 23.38
C PRO A 373 -2.81 -1.48 22.47
N SER A 374 -2.94 -2.52 21.64
CA SER A 374 -1.92 -2.90 20.65
C SER A 374 -1.95 -2.04 19.38
N SER A 375 -2.96 -1.17 19.24
CA SER A 375 -3.12 -0.31 18.09
C SER A 375 -1.85 0.49 17.84
N PRO A 376 -1.37 0.57 16.59
CA PRO A 376 -0.20 1.39 16.27
C PRO A 376 -0.43 2.88 16.51
N ASN A 377 -1.69 3.31 16.69
CA ASN A 377 -2.10 4.71 16.76
C ASN A 377 -2.02 5.33 18.15
N LEU A 378 -1.53 4.59 19.16
CA LEU A 378 -1.37 5.10 20.53
C LEU A 378 0.08 5.51 20.78
N PHE A 379 0.30 6.73 21.29
CA PHE A 379 1.61 7.34 21.47
C PHE A 379 1.78 7.93 22.88
N PRO A 380 3.00 7.87 23.45
CA PRO A 380 3.26 8.44 24.77
C PRO A 380 3.15 9.98 24.75
N PRO A 381 2.76 10.61 25.88
CA PRO A 381 2.84 12.06 26.05
C PRO A 381 4.20 12.64 25.67
N GLY A 382 4.24 13.52 24.68
CA GLY A 382 5.43 14.19 24.18
C GLY A 382 5.91 13.71 22.81
N TYR A 383 5.36 12.61 22.27
CA TYR A 383 5.77 12.05 20.98
C TYR A 383 5.68 13.10 19.85
N ALA A 384 4.56 13.82 19.74
CA ALA A 384 4.35 14.85 18.74
C ALA A 384 5.40 15.96 18.82
N LYS A 385 5.75 16.39 20.04
CA LYS A 385 6.80 17.40 20.27
C LYS A 385 8.17 16.88 19.82
N THR A 386 8.52 15.65 20.20
CA THR A 386 9.79 15.01 19.85
C THR A 386 10.00 14.92 18.34
N TYR A 387 8.95 14.52 17.60
CA TYR A 387 9.05 14.28 16.16
C TYR A 387 8.54 15.45 15.29
N GLY A 388 8.21 16.60 15.91
CA GLY A 388 7.71 17.77 15.20
C GLY A 388 6.43 17.48 14.42
N ILE A 389 5.48 16.80 15.06
CA ILE A 389 4.11 16.59 14.59
C ILE A 389 3.22 17.63 15.26
N LYS A 390 2.20 18.12 14.56
CA LYS A 390 1.20 18.99 15.16
C LYS A 390 0.39 18.22 16.20
N LEU A 391 0.20 18.80 17.38
CA LEU A 391 -0.64 18.22 18.44
C LEU A 391 -1.92 19.04 18.58
N GLU A 392 -3.06 18.39 18.43
CA GLU A 392 -4.38 18.94 18.75
C GLU A 392 -4.61 18.83 20.25
N THR A 393 -4.71 19.99 20.90
CA THR A 393 -4.70 20.11 22.37
C THR A 393 -6.05 20.63 22.88
N PRO A 394 -6.39 20.39 24.16
CA PRO A 394 -7.53 21.03 24.80
C PRO A 394 -7.43 22.56 24.74
N LYS A 395 -8.57 23.25 24.86
CA LYS A 395 -8.63 24.72 24.80
C LYS A 395 -7.67 25.34 25.84
N GLN A 396 -6.70 26.10 25.36
CA GLN A 396 -5.73 26.81 26.20
C GLN A 396 -6.22 28.22 26.53
N LYS A 397 -5.80 28.74 27.70
CA LYS A 397 -5.98 30.16 28.02
C LYS A 397 -5.17 31.02 27.03
N PRO A 398 -5.62 32.24 26.67
CA PRO A 398 -4.89 33.13 25.78
C PRO A 398 -3.43 33.32 26.21
N GLY A 399 -2.50 33.20 25.26
CA GLY A 399 -1.06 33.37 25.50
C GLY A 399 -0.34 32.17 26.14
N ARG A 400 -1.04 31.10 26.54
CA ARG A 400 -0.42 29.86 27.02
C ARG A 400 -0.27 28.84 25.89
N LYS A 401 0.87 28.15 25.88
CA LYS A 401 1.10 26.97 25.04
C LYS A 401 0.82 25.73 25.89
N PHE A 402 0.27 24.69 25.25
CA PHE A 402 0.09 23.40 25.90
C PHE A 402 1.44 22.79 26.28
N ASP A 403 1.49 22.22 27.48
CA ASP A 403 2.63 21.52 28.02
C ASP A 403 2.14 20.34 28.87
N TRP A 404 2.71 19.16 28.66
CA TRP A 404 2.25 17.93 29.31
C TRP A 404 2.45 17.96 30.83
N ASP A 405 3.57 18.49 31.32
CA ASP A 405 3.82 18.54 32.76
C ASP A 405 2.87 19.50 33.47
N THR A 406 2.57 20.64 32.83
CA THR A 406 1.56 21.57 33.31
C THR A 406 0.16 20.93 33.27
N TYR A 407 -0.19 20.25 32.19
CA TYR A 407 -1.47 19.55 32.05
C TYR A 407 -1.69 18.50 33.15
N PHE A 408 -0.69 17.67 33.47
CA PHE A 408 -0.80 16.70 34.56
C PHE A 408 -0.90 17.37 35.94
N LYS A 409 -0.18 18.47 36.18
CA LYS A 409 -0.27 19.25 37.43
C LYS A 409 -1.62 19.93 37.61
N GLU A 410 -2.25 20.39 36.53
CA GLU A 410 -3.57 21.02 36.57
C GLU A 410 -4.71 19.98 36.68
N ASN A 411 -4.45 18.70 36.37
CA ASN A 411 -5.44 17.61 36.37
C ASN A 411 -5.07 16.46 37.33
N VAL A 412 -4.42 16.77 38.45
CA VAL A 412 -4.02 15.78 39.47
C VAL A 412 -5.23 14.97 39.94
N GLY A 413 -5.09 13.64 39.95
CA GLY A 413 -6.16 12.72 40.34
C GLY A 413 -7.19 12.41 39.26
N LEU A 414 -7.21 13.18 38.15
CA LEU A 414 -8.12 12.96 37.02
C LEU A 414 -7.39 12.47 35.76
N ARG A 415 -6.12 12.85 35.60
CA ARG A 415 -5.28 12.46 34.47
C ARG A 415 -3.98 11.85 34.97
N LEU A 416 -3.63 10.71 34.38
CA LEU A 416 -2.48 9.91 34.75
C LEU A 416 -1.50 9.85 33.59
N ARG A 417 -0.20 9.85 33.90
CA ARG A 417 0.86 9.65 32.91
C ARG A 417 1.11 8.14 32.77
N PRO A 418 0.78 7.51 31.63
CA PRO A 418 0.99 6.08 31.46
C PRO A 418 2.48 5.76 31.36
N ASN A 419 2.87 4.53 31.72
CA ASN A 419 4.27 4.11 31.60
C ASN A 419 4.65 3.98 30.12
N ALA A 420 5.85 4.44 29.76
CA ALA A 420 6.38 4.33 28.39
C ALA A 420 6.36 2.89 27.85
N SER A 421 6.54 1.88 28.71
CA SER A 421 6.51 0.46 28.31
C SER A 421 5.15 -0.03 27.83
N MET A 422 4.08 0.74 28.05
CA MET A 422 2.72 0.42 27.60
C MET A 422 2.54 0.74 26.11
N PHE A 423 3.42 1.54 25.52
CA PHE A 423 3.38 1.92 24.12
C PHE A 423 4.30 1.02 23.27
N ARG A 424 4.10 1.04 21.94
CA ARG A 424 5.11 0.48 21.03
C ARG A 424 6.34 1.39 21.02
N ALA A 425 7.51 0.80 20.77
CA ALA A 425 8.75 1.56 20.67
C ALA A 425 8.63 2.67 19.62
N ASP A 426 9.16 3.85 19.92
CA ASP A 426 9.03 5.02 19.06
C ASP A 426 9.88 4.93 17.78
N THR A 427 10.93 4.11 17.80
CA THR A 427 11.86 3.91 16.69
C THR A 427 11.75 2.51 16.11
N VAL A 428 12.06 2.39 14.83
CA VAL A 428 12.03 1.13 14.07
C VAL A 428 13.43 0.89 13.50
N GLU A 429 13.90 -0.34 13.62
CA GLU A 429 15.21 -0.73 13.09
C GLU A 429 15.28 -0.52 11.57
N ASN A 430 16.41 0.04 11.12
CA ASN A 430 16.72 0.29 9.70
C ASN A 430 15.64 1.08 8.95
N LEU A 431 14.91 1.97 9.66
CA LEU A 431 13.82 2.75 9.06
C LEU A 431 14.28 3.59 7.86
N GLU A 432 15.45 4.22 7.95
CA GLU A 432 15.99 5.07 6.88
C GLU A 432 16.37 4.29 5.62
N GLU A 433 16.79 3.03 5.79
CA GLU A 433 17.10 2.12 4.69
C GLU A 433 15.83 1.56 4.06
N ARG A 434 14.85 1.19 4.90
CA ARG A 434 13.55 0.62 4.48
C ARG A 434 12.65 1.64 3.80
N PHE A 435 12.58 2.86 4.31
CA PHE A 435 11.69 3.92 3.86
C PHE A 435 12.48 5.19 3.57
N LYS A 436 13.40 5.13 2.61
CA LYS A 436 14.22 6.28 2.22
C LYS A 436 13.34 7.48 1.83
N ILE A 437 13.66 8.66 2.34
CA ILE A 437 12.96 9.90 1.95
C ILE A 437 13.12 10.12 0.44
N GLY A 438 12.00 10.41 -0.24
CA GLY A 438 11.91 10.52 -1.69
C GLY A 438 11.55 9.23 -2.42
N ALA A 439 11.58 8.08 -1.74
CA ALA A 439 11.19 6.81 -2.34
C ALA A 439 9.68 6.74 -2.61
N LYS A 440 9.31 6.09 -3.71
CA LYS A 440 7.94 5.91 -4.18
C LYS A 440 7.27 4.67 -3.60
N LEU A 441 5.95 4.77 -3.41
CA LEU A 441 5.06 3.70 -2.97
C LEU A 441 3.62 3.99 -3.44
N GLU A 442 2.71 3.07 -3.17
CA GLU A 442 1.27 3.26 -3.35
C GLU A 442 0.64 3.45 -1.97
N ALA A 443 -0.21 4.47 -1.80
CA ALA A 443 -0.86 4.77 -0.53
C ALA A 443 -2.36 4.99 -0.73
N ALA A 444 -3.17 4.41 0.14
CA ALA A 444 -4.61 4.65 0.17
C ALA A 444 -4.91 5.95 0.94
N ASP A 445 -5.68 6.85 0.35
CA ASP A 445 -6.14 8.08 1.02
C ASP A 445 -7.04 7.72 2.21
N GLN A 446 -6.61 8.01 3.44
CA GLN A 446 -7.37 7.64 4.63
C GLN A 446 -8.62 8.49 4.87
N VAL A 447 -8.71 9.66 4.24
CA VAL A 447 -9.80 10.63 4.42
C VAL A 447 -11.03 10.19 3.65
N ASP A 448 -10.91 9.84 2.36
CA ASP A 448 -12.03 9.37 1.53
C ASP A 448 -12.51 7.98 2.01
N ALA A 449 -13.84 7.78 2.10
CA ALA A 449 -14.44 6.52 2.52
C ALA A 449 -14.18 5.36 1.55
N ARG A 450 -13.92 5.66 0.27
CA ARG A 450 -13.50 4.70 -0.75
C ARG A 450 -12.01 4.37 -0.67
N ARG A 451 -11.25 5.18 0.06
CA ARG A 451 -9.80 5.04 0.29
C ARG A 451 -8.99 4.83 -1.01
N PRO A 452 -9.15 5.67 -2.04
CA PRO A 452 -8.51 5.46 -3.34
C PRO A 452 -6.99 5.29 -3.21
N LEU A 453 -6.43 4.34 -3.97
CA LEU A 453 -4.98 4.13 -4.04
C LEU A 453 -4.35 5.16 -4.95
N CYS A 454 -3.30 5.80 -4.46
CA CYS A 454 -2.62 6.90 -5.13
C CYS A 454 -1.09 6.67 -5.15
N PRO A 455 -0.40 7.10 -6.23
CA PRO A 455 1.04 7.24 -6.24
C PRO A 455 1.49 8.21 -5.16
N ALA A 456 2.44 7.78 -4.33
CA ALA A 456 2.88 8.54 -3.18
C ALA A 456 4.40 8.48 -2.97
N THR A 457 4.89 9.38 -2.12
CA THR A 457 6.31 9.56 -1.81
C THR A 457 6.52 9.66 -0.31
N VAL A 458 7.55 8.97 0.22
CA VAL A 458 8.00 9.16 1.60
C VAL A 458 8.57 10.58 1.75
N LYS A 459 7.89 11.45 2.49
CA LYS A 459 8.30 12.85 2.65
C LYS A 459 9.19 13.07 3.87
N ALA A 460 8.87 12.44 5.00
CA ALA A 460 9.64 12.57 6.22
C ALA A 460 9.38 11.40 7.19
N HIS A 461 10.34 11.13 8.07
CA HIS A 461 10.14 10.28 9.24
C HIS A 461 9.69 11.09 10.43
N LYS A 462 8.79 10.51 11.23
CA LYS A 462 8.18 11.10 12.42
C LYS A 462 8.18 10.06 13.54
N GLY A 463 9.37 9.51 13.83
CA GLY A 463 9.55 8.31 14.64
C GLY A 463 9.11 7.08 13.85
N ARG A 464 8.22 6.26 14.41
CA ARG A 464 7.55 5.14 13.73
C ARG A 464 6.37 5.54 12.85
N LEU A 465 6.15 6.84 12.65
CA LEU A 465 5.23 7.37 11.66
C LEU A 465 5.99 7.87 10.42
N LEU A 466 5.37 7.72 9.26
CA LEU A 466 5.82 8.27 7.99
C LEU A 466 4.87 9.41 7.61
N LEU A 467 5.43 10.55 7.21
CA LEU A 467 4.67 11.56 6.48
C LEU A 467 4.73 11.20 5.00
N ILE A 468 3.58 10.90 4.41
CA ILE A 468 3.44 10.49 3.02
C ILE A 468 2.81 11.64 2.23
N SER A 469 3.41 11.95 1.08
CA SER A 469 2.90 12.96 0.15
C SER A 469 2.33 12.29 -1.09
N PHE A 470 1.14 12.72 -1.53
CA PHE A 470 0.50 12.20 -2.73
C PHE A 470 1.01 12.95 -3.97
N ASP A 471 1.48 12.22 -4.98
CA ASP A 471 2.16 12.82 -6.12
C ASP A 471 1.22 13.77 -6.90
N GLY A 472 1.69 15.00 -7.15
CA GLY A 472 0.93 16.06 -7.82
C GLY A 472 -0.02 16.85 -6.90
N TRP A 473 -0.28 16.37 -5.69
CA TRP A 473 -1.10 17.11 -4.72
C TRP A 473 -0.27 18.08 -3.88
N SER A 474 -0.93 19.11 -3.36
CA SER A 474 -0.35 20.06 -2.40
C SER A 474 0.00 19.36 -1.09
N SER A 475 1.02 19.86 -0.38
CA SER A 475 1.42 19.31 0.93
C SER A 475 0.35 19.42 2.02
N GLU A 476 -0.72 20.17 1.77
CA GLU A 476 -1.89 20.21 2.66
C GLU A 476 -2.70 18.90 2.66
N TYR A 477 -2.43 18.00 1.72
CA TYR A 477 -3.01 16.66 1.65
C TYR A 477 -2.07 15.56 2.15
N ASP A 478 -0.86 15.91 2.61
CA ASP A 478 0.06 14.91 3.17
C ASP A 478 -0.56 14.25 4.41
N GLN A 479 -0.37 12.94 4.57
CA GLN A 479 -0.99 12.17 5.64
C GLN A 479 0.07 11.39 6.43
N LEU A 480 -0.18 11.20 7.72
CA LEU A 480 0.62 10.38 8.61
C LEU A 480 0.13 8.94 8.56
N TYR A 481 1.07 8.01 8.40
CA TYR A 481 0.85 6.58 8.45
C TYR A 481 1.81 5.94 9.42
N HIS A 482 1.37 4.93 10.15
CA HIS A 482 2.31 4.03 10.81
C HIS A 482 3.14 3.27 9.76
N VAL A 483 4.41 2.99 10.05
CA VAL A 483 5.31 2.25 9.12
C VAL A 483 4.79 0.87 8.71
N GLU A 484 3.97 0.25 9.56
CA GLU A 484 3.33 -1.06 9.34
C GLU A 484 1.87 -0.92 8.88
N SER A 485 1.44 0.27 8.47
CA SER A 485 0.05 0.48 8.02
C SER A 485 -0.25 -0.37 6.80
N SER A 486 -1.38 -1.07 6.82
CA SER A 486 -1.91 -1.83 5.68
C SER A 486 -2.50 -0.94 4.58
N GLU A 487 -2.50 0.39 4.79
CA GLU A 487 -2.88 1.39 3.78
C GLU A 487 -1.67 1.87 2.96
N LEU A 488 -0.46 1.34 3.23
CA LEU A 488 0.75 1.55 2.43
C LEU A 488 1.09 0.27 1.67
N SER A 489 1.54 0.40 0.42
CA SER A 489 1.83 -0.75 -0.44
C SER A 489 3.02 -0.50 -1.38
N PRO A 490 3.76 -1.55 -1.77
CA PRO A 490 4.84 -1.42 -2.75
C PRO A 490 4.32 -0.97 -4.13
N VAL A 491 5.19 -0.37 -4.92
CA VAL A 491 4.90 -0.09 -6.35
C VAL A 491 4.54 -1.39 -7.08
N GLY A 492 3.42 -1.38 -7.82
CA GLY A 492 2.92 -2.54 -8.54
C GLY A 492 2.00 -3.46 -7.73
N TRP A 493 1.67 -3.11 -6.49
CA TRP A 493 0.72 -3.86 -5.67
C TRP A 493 -0.71 -3.73 -6.21
N SER A 494 -1.12 -2.53 -6.62
CA SER A 494 -2.44 -2.34 -7.24
C SER A 494 -2.58 -3.13 -8.53
N GLU A 495 -1.52 -3.17 -9.36
CA GLU A 495 -1.49 -3.97 -10.60
C GLU A 495 -1.63 -5.46 -10.32
N MET A 496 -0.88 -5.98 -9.34
CA MET A 496 -0.92 -7.39 -8.93
C MET A 496 -2.34 -7.81 -8.52
N ASN A 497 -3.07 -6.92 -7.84
CA ASN A 497 -4.39 -7.21 -7.27
C ASN A 497 -5.55 -6.69 -8.16
N GLY A 498 -5.22 -6.14 -9.33
CA GLY A 498 -6.15 -5.49 -10.25
C GLY A 498 -7.01 -4.40 -9.63
N LEU A 499 -6.42 -3.65 -8.71
CA LEU A 499 -7.00 -2.45 -8.12
C LEU A 499 -6.64 -1.22 -8.96
N TYR A 500 -7.53 -0.23 -8.95
CA TYR A 500 -7.32 0.99 -9.71
C TYR A 500 -6.34 1.92 -8.97
N LEU A 501 -5.25 2.29 -9.64
CA LEU A 501 -4.29 3.30 -9.16
C LEU A 501 -4.59 4.63 -9.82
N HIS A 502 -4.88 5.64 -9.00
CA HIS A 502 -5.19 6.98 -9.48
C HIS A 502 -3.97 7.64 -10.14
N HIS A 503 -4.23 8.59 -11.04
CA HIS A 503 -3.16 9.39 -11.64
C HIS A 503 -2.69 10.48 -10.68
N PRO A 504 -1.39 10.83 -10.71
CA PRO A 504 -0.90 12.02 -10.02
C PRO A 504 -1.64 13.29 -10.49
N ASN A 505 -1.90 14.22 -9.57
CA ASN A 505 -2.62 15.46 -9.89
C ASN A 505 -1.68 16.52 -10.50
N ILE A 506 -1.18 16.26 -11.70
CA ILE A 506 -0.27 17.19 -12.38
C ILE A 506 -1.09 18.29 -13.04
N SER A 507 -1.19 19.46 -12.40
CA SER A 507 -1.73 20.65 -13.07
C SER A 507 -0.83 21.04 -14.26
N ASP A 508 -1.44 21.48 -15.37
CA ASP A 508 -0.76 21.86 -16.63
C ASP A 508 0.34 22.93 -16.48
N LYS A 509 0.50 23.55 -15.31
CA LYS A 509 1.56 24.52 -15.05
C LYS A 509 2.94 23.85 -14.90
N ASP A 510 3.03 22.60 -14.44
CA ASP A 510 4.32 21.91 -14.24
C ASP A 510 4.85 21.18 -15.49
N SER A 511 3.96 20.80 -16.42
CA SER A 511 4.35 20.28 -17.74
C SER A 511 5.15 21.33 -18.55
N SER A 512 4.86 22.61 -18.35
CA SER A 512 5.59 23.73 -18.95
C SER A 512 6.98 23.98 -18.33
N ARG A 513 7.18 23.62 -17.05
CA ARG A 513 8.49 23.72 -16.37
C ARG A 513 9.44 22.60 -16.78
N LYS A 514 8.96 21.35 -16.87
CA LYS A 514 9.77 20.22 -17.38
C LYS A 514 10.18 20.43 -18.86
N ARG A 515 9.32 21.02 -19.70
CA ARG A 515 9.65 21.33 -21.10
C ARG A 515 10.66 22.47 -21.29
N ARG A 516 10.87 23.34 -20.30
CA ARG A 516 11.87 24.44 -20.37
C ARG A 516 13.28 24.01 -19.93
N GLY A 517 13.47 22.79 -19.44
CA GLY A 517 14.77 22.25 -19.01
C GLY A 517 15.65 21.70 -20.13
N ILE A 518 15.12 21.52 -21.35
CA ILE A 518 15.87 20.96 -22.49
C ILE A 518 15.99 22.02 -23.58
N THR A 519 16.91 22.96 -23.39
CA THR A 519 17.49 23.71 -24.52
C THR A 519 19.00 23.63 -24.42
N PRO A 520 19.71 23.13 -25.46
CA PRO A 520 21.17 23.10 -25.45
C PRO A 520 21.70 24.54 -25.40
N LYS A 521 22.48 24.85 -24.36
CA LYS A 521 23.26 26.10 -24.30
C LYS A 521 24.22 26.14 -25.49
N ARG A 522 23.87 26.91 -26.52
CA ARG A 522 24.84 27.36 -27.54
C ARG A 522 25.86 28.27 -26.87
N SER A 523 27.10 27.83 -26.85
CA SER A 523 28.27 28.61 -26.47
C SER A 523 28.35 29.89 -27.31
N ARG A 524 28.34 31.05 -26.64
CA ARG A 524 28.69 32.34 -27.25
C ARG A 524 30.18 32.56 -27.07
N GLY A 525 30.93 32.56 -28.17
CA GLY A 525 32.30 33.03 -28.23
C GLY A 525 32.55 33.82 -29.50
N ALA A 526 32.65 35.15 -29.39
CA ALA A 526 33.51 36.01 -30.22
C ALA A 526 33.53 37.45 -29.64
N PRO A 527 34.66 38.18 -29.74
CA PRO A 527 34.98 39.30 -28.87
C PRO A 527 34.56 40.67 -29.42
N LYS A 528 34.32 41.62 -28.49
CA LYS A 528 34.00 43.02 -28.75
C LYS A 528 35.19 43.76 -29.39
N ARG A 529 34.97 44.45 -30.52
CA ARG A 529 35.81 45.57 -30.98
C ARG A 529 35.18 46.90 -30.56
N HIS A 530 36.01 47.76 -29.95
CA HIS A 530 35.69 49.12 -29.56
C HIS A 530 36.29 50.11 -30.57
N ARG A 531 35.53 51.18 -30.87
CA ARG A 531 35.90 52.55 -31.36
C ARG A 531 34.77 53.03 -32.29
N GLY A 532 34.24 54.24 -32.26
CA GLY A 532 34.52 55.47 -31.52
C GLY A 532 33.48 56.52 -31.96
N LYS A 533 33.26 57.54 -31.13
CA LYS A 533 32.32 58.66 -31.33
C LYS A 533 32.61 59.50 -32.59
N ARG A 534 31.57 60.08 -33.21
CA ARG A 534 31.47 61.43 -33.85
C ARG A 534 29.98 61.63 -34.25
N SER A 535 29.21 62.48 -33.57
CA SER A 535 29.04 63.95 -33.72
C SER A 535 28.29 64.40 -34.98
N GLY A 536 27.11 64.99 -34.78
CA GLY A 536 26.67 66.23 -35.44
C GLY A 536 25.77 66.14 -36.68
N ALA A 537 24.62 66.83 -36.59
CA ALA A 537 23.77 67.43 -37.64
C ALA A 537 23.22 66.48 -38.73
N SER A 538 21.97 66.55 -39.16
CA SER A 538 21.01 67.66 -39.30
C SER A 538 19.59 67.09 -39.35
#